data_AF-A0AAW5JQ32-F1
#
_entry.id   AF-A0AAW5JQ32-F1
#
_cell.length_a   1.000
_cell.length_b   1.000
_cell.length_c   1.000
_cell.angle_alpha   90.00
_cell.angle_beta   90.00
_cell.angle_gamma   90.00
#
_symmetry.space_group_name_H-M   'P 1'
#
loop_
_entity.id
_entity.type
_entity.pdbx_description
1 polymer ?
#
loop_
_entity_poly.entity_id
_entity_poly.type
_entity_poly.pdbx_seq_one_letter_code
_entity_poly.pdbx_strand_id
1 'polypeptide(L)'
;TYFGATGCGKSYTMMFLTRMLMKSKYFHSPTILIITDRTDLDDQLSKQFVGSKKYIGDDTVVSIDSREKLRQELSGRTSGGVYLPTIQKFTEDLQLLTDRANVICIS
;
A
#
# COMPACT_ATOMS: atom_id res chain seq x y z
N THR A 1 11.27 10.47 -5.27
CA THR A 1 11.81 9.20 -5.80
C THR A 1 12.97 8.75 -4.95
N TYR A 2 12.91 7.54 -4.38
CA TYR A 2 14.02 6.94 -3.64
C TYR A 2 14.83 6.04 -4.57
N PHE A 3 16.05 6.46 -4.91
CA PHE A 3 16.96 5.70 -5.77
C PHE A 3 17.92 4.87 -4.91
N GLY A 4 17.84 3.54 -5.05
CA GLY A 4 18.74 2.62 -4.36
C GLY A 4 19.02 1.38 -5.20
N ALA A 5 20.22 0.84 -5.11
CA ALA A 5 20.63 -0.37 -5.81
C ALA A 5 19.72 -1.58 -5.48
N THR A 6 19.62 -2.56 -6.37
CA THR A 6 18.93 -3.83 -6.05
C THR A 6 19.60 -4.48 -4.84
N GLY A 7 18.81 -4.94 -3.87
CA GLY A 7 19.32 -5.52 -2.63
C GLY A 7 19.69 -4.54 -1.50
N CYS A 8 19.60 -3.22 -1.68
CA CYS A 8 19.92 -2.25 -0.61
C CYS A 8 18.86 -2.13 0.51
N GLY A 9 17.85 -3.00 0.54
CA GLY A 9 16.81 -2.99 1.58
C GLY A 9 15.63 -2.05 1.33
N LYS A 10 15.36 -1.66 0.07
CA LYS A 10 14.25 -0.75 -0.29
C LYS A 10 12.89 -1.19 0.28
N SER A 11 12.60 -2.48 0.25
CA SER A 11 11.35 -3.06 0.77
C SER A 11 11.19 -2.82 2.28
N TYR A 12 12.28 -2.93 3.05
CA TYR A 12 12.27 -2.61 4.49
C TYR A 12 12.07 -1.11 4.73
N THR A 13 12.72 -0.26 3.94
CA THR A 13 12.51 1.20 4.00
C THR A 13 11.05 1.55 3.76
N MET A 14 10.41 0.97 2.74
CA MET A 14 8.98 1.16 2.47
C MET A 14 8.10 0.68 3.62
N MET A 15 8.42 -0.46 4.23
CA MET A 15 7.69 -0.99 5.39
C MET A 15 7.80 -0.09 6.63
N PHE A 16 9.00 0.41 6.93
CA PHE A 16 9.23 1.33 8.04
C PHE A 16 8.52 2.67 7.81
N LEU A 17 8.59 3.20 6.59
CA LEU A 17 7.85 4.40 6.21
C LEU A 17 6.34 4.20 6.37
N THR A 18 5.80 3.08 5.86
CA THR A 18 4.38 2.72 6.00
C THR A 18 3.98 2.71 7.47
N ARG A 19 4.78 2.06 8.33
CA ARG A 19 4.52 2.02 9.77
C ARG A 19 4.52 3.41 10.41
N MET A 20 5.47 4.27 10.05
CA MET A 20 5.53 5.64 10.56
C MET A 20 4.30 6.45 10.14
N LEU A 21 3.89 6.38 8.87
CA LEU A 21 2.71 7.07 8.36
C LEU A 21 1.44 6.60 9.06
N MET A 22 1.27 5.29 9.23
CA MET A 22 0.12 4.72 9.92
C MET A 22 0.02 5.13 11.40
N LYS A 23 1.15 5.36 12.07
CA LYS A 23 1.18 5.85 13.46
C LYS A 23 1.07 7.37 13.58
N SER A 24 1.11 8.09 12.47
CA SER A 24 1.13 9.54 12.51
C SER A 24 -0.24 10.09 12.86
N LYS A 25 -0.31 10.82 13.99
CA LYS A 25 -1.51 11.57 14.39
C LYS A 25 -1.87 12.65 13.37
N TYR A 26 -0.86 13.24 12.73
CA TYR A 26 -1.05 14.29 11.72
C TYR A 26 -1.85 13.79 10.50
N PHE A 27 -1.63 12.54 10.10
CA PHE A 27 -2.30 11.94 8.94
C PHE A 27 -3.58 11.17 9.30
N HIS A 28 -4.01 11.21 10.56
CA HIS A 28 -5.25 10.58 11.03
C HIS A 28 -5.37 9.09 10.63
N SER A 29 -4.28 8.33 10.82
CA SER A 29 -4.21 6.91 10.42
C SER A 29 -4.57 6.73 8.93
N PRO A 30 -3.74 7.26 8.01
CA PRO A 30 -4.06 7.28 6.60
C PRO A 30 -4.18 5.86 6.03
N THR A 31 -4.93 5.71 4.94
CA THR A 31 -4.88 4.50 4.12
C THR A 31 -3.66 4.58 3.22
N ILE A 32 -2.86 3.51 3.16
CA ILE A 32 -1.64 3.46 2.36
C ILE A 32 -1.88 2.59 1.11
N LEU A 33 -1.52 3.11 -0.06
CA LEU A 33 -1.51 2.38 -1.32
C LEU A 33 -0.07 2.20 -1.78
N ILE A 34 0.40 0.96 -1.92
CA ILE A 34 1.74 0.64 -2.42
C ILE A 34 1.57 0.06 -3.82
N ILE A 35 1.82 0.87 -4.84
CA ILE A 35 1.72 0.46 -6.24
C ILE A 35 3.07 -0.07 -6.67
N THR A 36 3.10 -1.33 -7.12
CA THR A 36 4.32 -1.94 -7.64
C THR A 36 4.17 -2.33 -9.10
N ASP A 37 5.28 -2.44 -9.82
CA ASP A 37 5.26 -3.17 -11.10
C ASP A 37 5.26 -4.68 -10.79
N ARG A 38 4.93 -5.55 -11.75
CA ARG A 38 5.04 -6.99 -11.55
C ARG A 38 6.45 -7.45 -11.84
N THR A 39 7.32 -7.42 -10.82
CA THR A 39 8.62 -8.09 -10.85
C THR A 39 8.73 -9.13 -9.73
N ASP A 40 9.62 -10.13 -9.85
CA ASP A 40 9.87 -11.13 -8.79
C ASP A 40 10.25 -10.47 -7.43
N LEU A 41 10.81 -9.26 -7.48
CA LEU A 41 11.15 -8.45 -6.32
C LEU A 41 9.89 -7.93 -5.59
N ASP A 42 8.82 -7.67 -6.33
CA ASP A 42 7.57 -7.13 -5.81
C ASP A 42 6.68 -8.22 -5.19
N ASP A 43 6.76 -9.45 -5.71
CA ASP A 43 6.12 -10.61 -5.07
C ASP A 43 6.73 -10.89 -3.69
N GLN A 44 8.04 -10.70 -3.53
CA GLN A 44 8.70 -10.76 -2.23
C GLN A 44 8.24 -9.62 -1.32
N LEU A 45 8.11 -8.40 -1.86
CA LEU A 45 7.61 -7.24 -1.10
C LEU A 45 6.19 -7.49 -0.59
N SER A 46 5.28 -7.97 -1.45
CA SER A 46 3.90 -8.28 -1.09
C SER A 46 3.83 -9.33 0.03
N LYS A 47 4.61 -10.43 -0.10
CA LYS A 47 4.71 -11.46 0.94
C LYS A 47 5.27 -10.90 2.25
N GLN A 48 6.30 -10.06 2.18
CA GLN A 48 6.90 -9.43 3.36
C GLN A 48 5.91 -8.51 4.08
N PHE A 49 5.15 -7.70 3.34
CA PHE A 49 4.14 -6.81 3.92
C PHE A 49 2.99 -7.61 4.56
N VAL A 50 2.45 -8.60 3.85
CA VAL A 50 1.37 -9.47 4.36
C VAL A 50 1.82 -10.26 5.59
N GLY A 51 3.09 -10.70 5.64
CA GLY A 51 3.67 -11.33 6.82
C GLY A 51 3.96 -10.38 7.99
N SER A 52 4.02 -9.08 7.73
CA SER A 52 4.40 -8.04 8.70
C SER A 52 3.22 -7.27 9.29
N LYS A 53 1.98 -7.77 9.16
CA LYS A 53 0.75 -7.17 9.75
C LYS A 53 0.92 -6.73 11.19
N LYS A 54 1.46 -7.62 12.05
CA LYS A 54 1.72 -7.34 13.47
C LYS A 54 2.69 -6.16 13.66
N TYR A 55 3.71 -6.05 12.81
CA TYR A 55 4.67 -4.95 12.87
C TYR A 55 4.05 -3.64 12.41
N ILE A 56 3.33 -3.67 11.28
CA ILE A 56 2.61 -2.53 10.70
C ILE A 56 1.52 -2.02 11.67
N GLY A 57 0.92 -2.93 12.45
CA GLY A 57 -0.09 -2.63 13.46
C GLY A 57 -1.49 -2.47 12.87
N ASP A 58 -1.75 -3.11 11.73
CA ASP A 58 -3.06 -3.19 11.09
C ASP A 58 -3.17 -4.56 10.42
N ASP A 59 -4.28 -5.26 10.64
CA ASP A 59 -4.53 -6.58 10.04
C ASP A 59 -4.89 -6.49 8.55
N THR A 60 -5.23 -5.28 8.11
CA THR A 60 -5.64 -4.92 6.75
C THR A 60 -4.42 -4.60 5.88
N VAL A 61 -3.49 -5.54 5.80
CA VAL A 61 -2.40 -5.52 4.82
C VAL A 61 -2.71 -6.57 3.77
N VAL A 62 -3.16 -6.12 2.59
CA VAL A 62 -3.79 -7.00 1.60
C VAL A 62 -3.26 -6.71 0.20
N SER A 63 -2.88 -7.78 -0.50
CA SER A 63 -2.59 -7.73 -1.94
C SER A 63 -3.89 -7.65 -2.73
N ILE A 64 -3.97 -6.68 -3.64
CA ILE A 64 -5.18 -6.42 -4.43
C ILE A 64 -5.05 -7.08 -5.81
N ASP A 65 -6.11 -7.76 -6.22
CA ASP A 65 -6.22 -8.51 -7.47
C ASP A 65 -7.05 -7.84 -8.56
N SER A 66 -7.85 -6.82 -8.23
CA SER A 66 -8.59 -6.01 -9.19
C SER A 66 -8.85 -4.59 -8.68
N ARG A 67 -9.09 -3.64 -9.60
CA ARG A 67 -9.47 -2.26 -9.23
C ARG A 67 -10.81 -2.20 -8.51
N GLU A 68 -11.74 -3.09 -8.86
CA GLU A 68 -13.04 -3.19 -8.21
C GLU A 68 -12.92 -3.55 -6.73
N LYS A 69 -12.05 -4.51 -6.39
CA LYS A 69 -11.79 -4.84 -4.98
C LYS A 69 -11.14 -3.68 -4.23
N LEU A 70 -10.22 -2.94 -4.87
CA LEU A 70 -9.64 -1.73 -4.28
C LEU A 70 -10.73 -0.70 -3.96
N ARG A 71 -11.68 -0.51 -4.88
CA ARG A 71 -12.81 0.40 -4.70
C ARG A 71 -13.68 -0.02 -3.51
N GLN A 72 -14.00 -1.31 -3.41
CA GLN A 72 -14.77 -1.85 -2.29
C GLN A 72 -14.08 -1.61 -0.95
N GLU A 73 -12.78 -1.94 -0.86
CA GLU A 73 -11.96 -1.71 0.33
C GLU A 73 -11.89 -0.23 0.74
N LEU A 74 -11.69 0.67 -0.23
CA LEU A 74 -11.62 2.11 0.01
C LEU A 74 -12.96 2.73 0.39
N SER A 75 -14.07 2.20 -0.13
CA SER A 75 -15.43 2.65 0.21
C SER A 75 -15.90 2.14 1.58
N GLY A 76 -15.48 0.93 1.97
CA GLY A 76 -15.86 0.31 3.24
C GLY A 76 -15.08 0.82 4.45
N ARG A 77 -14.10 1.72 4.24
CA ARG A 77 -13.22 2.23 5.31
C ARG A 77 -13.00 3.72 5.18
N THR A 78 -12.85 4.37 6.33
CA THR A 78 -12.57 5.82 6.43
C THR A 78 -11.13 6.13 6.83
N SER A 79 -10.37 5.13 7.32
CA SER A 79 -8.97 5.26 7.74
C SER A 79 -8.30 3.88 7.83
N GLY A 80 -6.96 3.86 7.83
CA GLY A 80 -6.15 2.65 8.00
C GLY A 80 -6.11 1.75 6.77
N GLY A 81 -5.42 0.63 6.93
CA GLY A 81 -5.16 -0.33 5.87
C GLY A 81 -3.99 0.01 4.94
N VAL A 82 -3.38 -1.05 4.42
CA VAL A 82 -2.30 -1.03 3.44
C VAL A 82 -2.68 -1.95 2.29
N TYR A 83 -2.81 -1.38 1.11
CA TYR A 83 -3.23 -2.09 -0.10
C TYR A 83 -2.10 -2.12 -1.11
N LEU A 84 -1.86 -3.30 -1.69
CA LEU A 84 -0.78 -3.52 -2.63
C LEU A 84 -1.34 -3.97 -4.00
N PRO A 85 -1.82 -3.06 -4.86
CA PRO A 85 -2.15 -3.38 -6.25
C PRO A 85 -0.89 -3.33 -7.12
N THR A 86 -0.91 -4.06 -8.24
CA THR A 86 0.08 -3.85 -9.30
C THR A 86 -0.35 -2.65 -10.16
N ILE A 87 0.59 -2.01 -10.85
CA ILE A 87 0.28 -0.86 -11.74
C ILE A 87 -0.78 -1.22 -12.79
N GLN A 88 -0.74 -2.44 -13.33
CA GLN A 88 -1.71 -2.92 -14.33
C GLN A 88 -3.12 -2.99 -13.74
N LYS A 89 -3.27 -3.53 -12.53
CA LYS A 89 -4.56 -3.61 -11.82
C LYS A 89 -5.04 -2.24 -11.37
N PHE A 90 -4.11 -1.37 -10.96
CA PHE A 90 -4.45 -0.01 -10.57
C PHE A 90 -4.96 0.80 -11.76
N THR A 91 -4.54 0.55 -12.99
CA THR A 91 -4.89 1.37 -14.17
C THR A 91 -6.06 0.83 -15.01
N GLU A 92 -6.79 -0.17 -14.52
CA GLU A 92 -7.90 -0.83 -15.26
C GLU A 92 -9.02 0.15 -15.71
N ASP A 93 -9.28 1.23 -14.98
CA ASP A 93 -10.25 2.27 -15.35
C ASP A 93 -9.85 3.65 -14.81
N LEU A 94 -10.56 4.70 -15.25
CA LEU A 94 -10.36 6.10 -14.84
C LEU A 94 -11.38 6.60 -13.81
N GLN A 95 -12.27 5.73 -13.31
CA GLN A 95 -13.26 6.13 -12.33
C GLN A 95 -12.59 6.47 -11.00
N LEU A 96 -13.13 7.46 -10.29
CA LEU A 96 -12.64 7.86 -8.98
C LEU A 96 -12.77 6.68 -7.98
N LEU A 97 -11.67 6.35 -7.30
CA LEU A 97 -11.67 5.33 -6.25
C LEU A 97 -12.19 5.87 -4.93
N THR A 98 -11.78 7.10 -4.58
CA THR A 98 -12.19 7.81 -3.37
C THR A 98 -11.83 9.28 -3.48
N ASP A 99 -12.64 10.13 -2.86
CA ASP A 99 -12.44 11.58 -2.69
C ASP A 99 -11.76 11.92 -1.34
N ARG A 100 -11.41 10.90 -0.55
CA ARG A 100 -10.76 11.05 0.76
C ARG A 100 -9.38 11.68 0.64
N ALA A 101 -9.10 12.68 1.47
CA ALA A 101 -7.81 13.34 1.55
C ALA A 101 -6.76 12.57 2.39
N ASN A 102 -7.15 11.51 3.11
CA ASN A 102 -6.27 10.72 3.98
C ASN A 102 -5.80 9.40 3.33
N VAL A 103 -5.54 9.44 2.02
CA VAL A 103 -4.98 8.31 1.26
C VAL A 103 -3.61 8.69 0.74
N ILE A 104 -2.59 7.90 1.05
CA ILE A 104 -1.21 8.14 0.63
C ILE A 104 -0.80 7.04 -0.34
N CYS A 105 -0.36 7.45 -1.52
CA CYS A 105 0.14 6.55 -2.54
C CYS A 105 1.67 6.55 -2.58
N ILE A 106 2.26 5.36 -2.62
CA ILE A 106 3.71 5.12 -2.73
C ILE A 106 3.92 4.24 -3.96
N SER A 107 4.77 4.69 -4.89
CA SER A 107 5.16 4.00 -6.12
C SER A 107 6.66 4.13 -6.34
#